data_AF-A0A4S2DEP0-F1
#
_entry.id   AF-A0A4S2DEP0-F1
#
_cell.length_a   1.000
_cell.length_b   1.000
_cell.length_c   1.000
_cell.angle_alpha   90.00
_cell.angle_beta   90.00
_cell.angle_gamma   90.00
#
_symmetry.space_group_name_H-M   'P 1'
#
loop_
_entity.id
_entity.type
_entity.pdbx_description
1 polymer ?
#
loop_
_entity_poly.entity_id
_entity_poly.type
_entity_poly.pdbx_seq_one_letter_code
_entity_poly.pdbx_strand_id
1 'polypeptide(L)'
;MCNLDCKNNSKDIFTSIVRVKGSPKYKVVPVKSSEEVDRSLWIELSKVLARIYVSTPIKVGNIICKNILNTGIDIICTRELTD
;
A
#
# COMPACT_ATOMS: atom_id res chain seq x y z
N MET A 1 -1.76 28.49 -20.49
CA MET A 1 -2.60 27.73 -19.54
C MET A 1 -2.92 26.41 -20.21
N CYS A 2 -2.27 25.31 -19.80
CA CYS A 2 -2.60 24.01 -20.38
C CYS A 2 -3.97 23.62 -19.82
N ASN A 3 -4.94 23.38 -20.70
CA ASN A 3 -6.25 22.87 -20.33
C ASN A 3 -6.03 21.50 -19.68
N LEU A 4 -6.12 21.47 -18.34
CA LEU A 4 -6.24 20.21 -17.63
C LEU A 4 -7.67 19.75 -17.90
N ASP A 5 -7.84 18.92 -18.92
CA ASP A 5 -9.06 18.15 -19.07
C ASP A 5 -9.31 17.46 -17.74
N CYS A 6 -10.39 17.86 -17.07
CA CYS A 6 -10.88 17.31 -15.81
C CYS A 6 -11.40 15.88 -16.06
N LYS A 7 -10.56 14.98 -16.56
CA LYS A 7 -10.84 13.55 -16.48
C LYS A 7 -10.76 13.21 -15.00
N ASN A 8 -11.93 13.00 -14.41
CA ASN A 8 -12.15 12.37 -13.12
C ASN A 8 -11.49 10.97 -13.10
N ASN A 9 -10.16 10.88 -13.10
CA ASN A 9 -9.46 9.66 -12.72
C ASN A 9 -9.52 9.61 -11.19
N SER A 10 -10.72 9.34 -10.68
CA SER A 10 -10.97 9.19 -9.25
C SER A 10 -10.24 7.97 -8.70
N LYS A 11 -9.83 7.03 -9.55
CA LYS A 11 -9.09 5.83 -9.17
C LYS A 11 -7.67 5.86 -9.71
N ASP A 12 -6.75 5.35 -8.91
CA ASP A 12 -5.33 5.20 -9.25
C ASP A 12 -4.71 4.11 -8.36
N ILE A 13 -3.52 3.60 -8.71
CA ILE A 13 -2.81 2.63 -7.86
C ILE A 13 -2.38 3.30 -6.56
N PHE A 14 -2.93 2.82 -5.45
CA PHE A 14 -2.54 3.30 -4.14
C PHE A 14 -1.14 2.79 -3.82
N THR A 15 -0.23 3.70 -3.49
CA THR A 15 1.14 3.38 -3.07
C THR A 15 1.40 3.99 -1.70
N SER A 16 2.02 3.21 -0.82
CA SER A 16 2.27 3.64 0.56
C SER A 16 3.41 2.84 1.18
N ILE A 17 3.61 3.02 2.48
CA ILE A 17 4.64 2.33 3.27
C ILE A 17 4.00 1.67 4.49
N VAL A 18 4.53 0.51 4.88
CA VAL A 18 4.14 -0.21 6.10
C VAL A 18 5.36 -0.36 7.00
N ARG A 19 5.16 -0.29 8.32
CA ARG A 19 6.25 -0.39 9.29
C ARG A 19 6.72 -1.82 9.43
N VAL A 20 8.03 -2.01 9.49
CA VAL A 20 8.66 -3.31 9.73
C VAL A 20 9.06 -3.39 11.19
N LYS A 21 8.73 -4.50 11.86
CA LYS A 21 9.11 -4.77 13.25
C LYS A 21 10.10 -5.92 13.28
N GLY A 22 11.13 -5.79 14.11
CA GLY A 22 12.10 -6.86 14.38
C GLY A 22 13.31 -6.91 13.43
N SER A 23 13.35 -6.08 12.38
CA SER A 23 14.53 -5.98 11.51
C SER A 23 15.44 -4.83 11.96
N PRO A 24 16.75 -5.06 12.15
CA PRO A 24 17.71 -3.99 12.44
C PRO A 24 18.02 -3.14 11.20
N LYS A 25 17.81 -3.69 10.00
CA LYS A 25 18.16 -3.07 8.71
C LYS A 25 16.99 -2.32 8.08
N TYR A 26 15.77 -2.83 8.24
CA TYR A 26 14.59 -2.30 7.57
C TYR A 26 13.57 -1.76 8.58
N LYS A 27 13.22 -0.48 8.42
CA LYS A 27 12.20 0.19 9.26
C LYS A 27 10.82 0.20 8.61
N VAL A 28 10.76 0.19 7.28
CA VAL A 28 9.53 0.24 6.49
C VAL A 28 9.68 -0.57 5.21
N VAL A 29 8.56 -1.00 4.64
CA VAL A 29 8.46 -1.65 3.33
C VAL A 29 7.49 -0.88 2.43
N PRO A 30 7.85 -0.61 1.17
CA PRO A 30 6.90 -0.05 0.21
C PRO A 30 5.84 -1.09 -0.17
N VAL A 31 4.60 -0.62 -0.28
CA VAL A 31 3.45 -1.41 -0.69
C VAL A 31 2.67 -0.69 -1.78
N LYS A 32 1.95 -1.47 -2.59
CA LYS A 32 0.97 -0.96 -3.54
C LYS A 32 -0.35 -1.73 -3.42
N SER A 33 -1.44 -1.16 -3.90
CA SER A 33 -2.68 -1.92 -4.10
C SER A 33 -2.55 -2.92 -5.26
N SER A 34 -3.34 -3.99 -5.19
CA SER A 34 -3.48 -4.95 -6.29
C SER A 34 -4.14 -4.32 -7.51
N GLU A 35 -5.10 -3.42 -7.28
CA GLU A 35 -5.92 -2.75 -8.30
C GLU A 35 -6.05 -1.25 -8.02
N GLU A 36 -6.69 -0.51 -8.93
CA GLU A 36 -6.93 0.92 -8.76
C GLU A 36 -7.91 1.19 -7.61
N VAL A 37 -7.54 2.12 -6.74
CA VAL A 37 -8.32 2.54 -5.57
C VAL A 37 -8.80 3.96 -5.79
N ASP A 38 -10.05 4.22 -5.41
CA ASP A 38 -10.58 5.58 -5.35
C ASP A 38 -9.76 6.47 -4.39
N ARG A 39 -9.32 7.63 -4.86
CA ARG A 39 -8.51 8.61 -4.11
C ARG A 39 -9.19 9.07 -2.82
N SER A 40 -10.53 9.03 -2.76
CA SER A 40 -11.28 9.29 -1.52
C SER A 40 -10.95 8.32 -0.39
N LEU A 41 -10.60 7.06 -0.71
CA LEU A 41 -10.27 6.02 0.27
C LEU A 41 -8.80 6.06 0.72
N TRP A 42 -7.93 6.81 0.04
CA TRP A 42 -6.49 6.78 0.30
C TRP A 42 -6.14 7.20 1.73
N ILE A 43 -6.88 8.16 2.28
CA ILE A 43 -6.70 8.61 3.67
C ILE A 43 -7.03 7.48 4.65
N GLU A 44 -8.15 6.78 4.45
CA GLU A 44 -8.57 5.67 5.30
C GLU A 44 -7.64 4.46 5.19
N LEU A 45 -7.21 4.12 3.98
CA LEU A 45 -6.19 3.08 3.76
C LEU A 45 -4.90 3.40 4.51
N SER A 46 -4.45 4.65 4.43
CA SER A 46 -3.23 5.08 5.12
C SER A 46 -3.36 4.96 6.64
N LYS A 47 -4.52 5.29 7.22
CA LYS A 47 -4.80 5.09 8.66
C LYS A 47 -4.78 3.61 9.06
N VAL A 48 -5.29 2.72 8.21
CA VAL A 48 -5.23 1.27 8.44
C VAL A 48 -3.78 0.80 8.41
N LEU A 49 -3.03 1.14 7.35
CA LEU A 49 -1.63 0.74 7.20
C LEU A 49 -0.73 1.27 8.33
N ALA A 50 -1.01 2.46 8.85
CA ALA A 50 -0.25 3.04 9.95
C ALA A 50 -0.26 2.17 11.23
N ARG A 51 -1.30 1.36 11.42
CA ARG A 51 -1.44 0.45 12.57
C ARG A 51 -0.86 -0.94 12.33
N ILE A 52 -0.52 -1.27 11.08
CA ILE A 52 0.00 -2.57 10.69
C ILE A 52 1.53 -2.56 10.83
N TYR A 53 2.04 -3.63 11.42
CA TYR A 53 3.47 -3.91 11.49
C TYR A 53 3.71 -5.28 10.85
N VAL A 54 4.71 -5.34 9.98
CA VAL A 54 5.11 -6.57 9.29
C VAL A 54 6.48 -7.01 9.79
N SER A 55 6.74 -8.32 9.79
CA SER A 55 8.06 -8.88 10.08
C SER A 55 8.69 -9.43 8.80
N THR A 56 10.02 -9.46 8.78
CA THR A 56 10.84 -10.16 7.80
C THR A 56 10.77 -11.69 8.03
N PRO A 57 11.06 -12.52 7.00
CA PRO A 57 11.34 -12.16 5.61
C PRO A 57 10.06 -11.88 4.80
N ILE A 58 10.13 -10.93 3.86
CA ILE A 58 9.01 -10.57 2.96
C ILE A 58 9.51 -10.62 1.52
N LYS A 59 8.75 -11.25 0.63
CA LYS A 59 9.04 -11.30 -0.80
C LYS A 59 8.18 -10.29 -1.57
N VAL A 60 8.64 -9.91 -2.76
CA VAL A 60 7.83 -9.15 -3.71
C VAL A 60 6.57 -9.93 -4.03
N GLY A 61 5.42 -9.26 -3.98
CA GLY A 61 4.11 -9.86 -4.20
C GLY A 61 3.46 -10.47 -2.95
N ASN A 62 4.11 -10.45 -1.78
CA ASN A 62 3.43 -10.84 -0.55
C ASN A 62 2.28 -9.88 -0.24
N ILE A 63 1.14 -10.45 0.15
CA ILE A 63 -0.06 -9.73 0.56
C ILE A 63 0.09 -9.38 2.05
N ILE A 64 0.16 -8.08 2.36
CA ILE A 64 0.23 -7.56 3.72
C ILE A 64 -1.14 -7.47 4.35
N CYS A 65 -2.13 -7.05 3.57
CA CYS A 65 -3.52 -6.95 4.02
C CYS A 65 -4.42 -7.37 2.86
N LYS A 66 -5.22 -8.40 3.09
CA LYS A 66 -6.18 -8.91 2.11
C LYS A 66 -7.54 -8.23 2.30
N ASN A 67 -8.22 -7.91 1.21
CA ASN A 67 -9.55 -7.30 1.19
C ASN A 67 -9.66 -6.08 2.11
N ILE A 68 -8.77 -5.10 1.92
CA ILE A 68 -8.69 -3.93 2.78
C ILE A 68 -9.99 -3.11 2.70
N LEU A 69 -10.51 -2.71 3.87
CA LEU A 69 -11.81 -2.00 4.00
C LEU A 69 -13.00 -2.73 3.36
N ASN A 70 -12.93 -4.06 3.18
CA ASN A 70 -13.94 -4.86 2.50
C ASN A 70 -14.23 -4.40 1.05
N THR A 71 -13.22 -3.85 0.37
CA THR A 71 -13.32 -3.32 -1.00
C THR A 71 -13.03 -4.35 -2.09
N GLY A 72 -12.53 -5.54 -1.72
CA GLY A 72 -12.00 -6.56 -2.63
C GLY A 72 -10.53 -6.34 -3.01
N ILE A 73 -9.91 -5.25 -2.55
CA ILE A 73 -8.54 -4.86 -2.94
C ILE A 73 -7.53 -5.38 -1.92
N ASP A 74 -6.38 -5.85 -2.41
CA ASP A 74 -5.28 -6.34 -1.58
C ASP A 74 -4.14 -5.33 -1.56
N ILE A 75 -3.39 -5.29 -0.46
CA ILE A 75 -2.15 -4.51 -0.34
C ILE A 75 -0.97 -5.46 -0.45
N ILE A 76 -0.12 -5.22 -1.44
CA ILE A 76 1.01 -6.08 -1.81
C ILE A 76 2.35 -5.36 -1.63
N CYS A 77 3.37 -6.09 -1.17
CA CYS A 77 4.74 -5.60 -1.09
C CYS A 77 5.41 -5.54 -2.46
N THR A 78 6.14 -4.46 -2.72
CA THR A 78 6.89 -4.26 -3.97
C THR A 78 8.40 -4.43 -3.80
N ARG A 79 8.86 -4.69 -2.57
CA ARG A 79 10.26 -4.85 -2.24
C ARG A 79 10.46 -6.09 -1.38
N GLU A 80 11.51 -6.83 -1.71
CA GLU A 80 11.98 -7.95 -0.90
C GLU A 80 12.76 -7.44 0.31
N LEU A 81 12.46 -8.01 1.48
CA LEU A 81 13.17 -7.79 2.73
C LEU A 81 13.66 -9.14 3.24
N THR A 82 14.97 -9.32 3.19
CA THR A 82 15.70 -10.46 3.76
C THR A 82 16.62 -9.94 4.85
N ASP A 83 16.45 -10.46 6.07
CA ASP A 83 17.38 -10.20 7.17
C ASP A 83 18.64 -11.05 7.05
#